data_AF-H9X8V1-F1
#
_entry.id   AF-H9X8V1-F1
#
_cell.length_a   1.000
_cell.length_b   1.000
_cell.length_c   1.000
_cell.angle_alpha   90.00
_cell.angle_beta   90.00
_cell.angle_gamma   90.00
#
_symmetry.space_group_name_H-M   'P 1'
#
loop_
_entity.id
_entity.type
_entity.pdbx_description
1 polymer ?
#
loop_
_entity_poly.entity_id
_entity_poly.type
_entity_poly.pdbx_seq_one_letter_code
_entity_poly.pdbx_strand_id
1 'polypeptide(L)'
;CWKNDGQPCDGEVETDVTRYSEMIINPEVTSWCRPDNLAVCPPYHINSNGSKVYRNDTAHFPYSAYHLYCAPGNAKYLEAPFDLCDPYSNPQAQELVQLLPHPEWAIHGYPAHKGEGWIEDPRTWELDVGALSSRLYF
;
A
#
# COMPACT_ATOMS: atom_id res chain seq x y z
N CYS A 1 -2.29 9.14 11.01
CA CYS A 1 -0.88 8.98 11.43
C CYS A 1 -0.87 8.12 12.69
N TRP A 2 0.27 7.55 13.04
CA TRP A 2 0.48 6.74 14.24
C TRP A 2 1.91 6.93 14.76
N LYS A 3 2.18 6.66 16.03
CA LYS A 3 3.55 6.60 16.54
C LYS A 3 4.22 5.30 16.10
N ASN A 4 5.55 5.33 16.03
CA ASN A 4 6.41 4.18 15.69
C ASN A 4 6.32 2.97 16.64
N ASP A 5 5.52 3.08 17.70
CA ASP A 5 5.22 2.03 18.68
C ASP A 5 3.74 1.60 18.69
N GLY A 6 2.90 2.11 17.78
CA GLY A 6 1.47 1.76 17.69
C GLY A 6 0.52 2.75 18.35
N GLN A 7 1.00 3.76 19.08
CA GLN A 7 0.13 4.72 19.76
C GLN A 7 -0.47 5.77 18.80
N PRO A 8 -1.55 6.48 19.19
CA PRO A 8 -2.01 7.66 18.46
C PRO A 8 -0.92 8.74 18.42
N CYS A 9 -0.85 9.49 17.31
CA CYS A 9 0.06 10.63 17.19
C CYS A 9 -0.22 11.73 18.21
N ASP A 10 0.82 12.47 18.55
CA ASP A 10 0.73 13.70 19.35
C ASP A 10 1.38 14.93 18.69
N GLY A 11 1.86 14.80 17.44
CA GLY A 11 2.55 15.85 16.70
C GLY A 11 4.07 15.82 16.87
N GLU A 12 4.64 14.84 17.57
CA GLU A 12 6.07 14.64 17.70
C GLU A 12 6.65 14.02 16.42
N VAL A 13 7.21 14.88 15.57
CA VAL A 13 7.71 14.51 14.23
C VAL A 13 8.80 13.42 14.21
N GLU A 14 9.48 13.16 15.33
CA GLU A 14 10.49 12.11 15.43
C GLU A 14 9.87 10.71 15.63
N THR A 15 8.71 10.64 16.28
CA THR A 15 8.04 9.37 16.62
C THR A 15 6.78 9.15 15.80
N ASP A 16 6.14 10.21 15.32
CA ASP A 16 4.98 10.15 14.44
C ASP A 16 5.37 9.65 13.04
N VAL A 17 4.51 8.80 12.50
CA VAL A 17 4.59 8.22 11.16
C VAL A 17 3.37 8.65 10.36
N THR A 18 3.62 9.24 9.20
CA THR A 18 2.57 9.55 8.23
C THR A 18 2.34 8.37 7.31
N ARG A 19 1.08 7.99 7.12
CA ARG A 19 0.67 6.90 6.24
C ARG A 19 0.23 7.49 4.91
N TYR A 20 0.82 7.01 3.82
CA TYR A 20 0.50 7.44 2.47
C TYR A 20 0.09 6.24 1.61
N SER A 21 -1.02 6.39 0.90
CA SER A 21 -1.43 5.41 -0.11
C SER A 21 -1.66 6.11 -1.43
N GLU A 22 -1.17 5.54 -2.51
CA GLU A 22 -1.39 6.05 -3.86
C GLU A 22 -1.78 4.93 -4.81
N MET A 23 -2.50 5.29 -5.87
CA MET A 23 -2.85 4.40 -6.97
C MET A 23 -2.09 4.84 -8.22
N ILE A 24 -1.21 3.99 -8.73
CA ILE A 24 -0.45 4.26 -9.95
C ILE A 24 -1.25 3.78 -11.16
N ILE A 25 -1.76 4.72 -11.96
CA ILE A 25 -2.61 4.41 -13.13
C ILE A 25 -1.83 4.25 -14.45
N ASN A 26 -0.52 4.54 -14.47
CA ASN A 26 0.30 4.32 -15.66
C ASN A 26 0.34 2.82 -16.00
N PRO A 27 -0.17 2.39 -17.18
CA PRO A 27 -0.25 0.98 -17.55
C PRO A 27 1.10 0.27 -17.71
N GLU A 28 2.18 1.02 -17.93
CA GLU A 28 3.53 0.47 -18.09
C GLU A 28 4.15 0.05 -16.75
N VAL A 29 3.62 0.54 -15.63
CA VAL A 29 4.13 0.19 -14.30
C VAL A 29 3.79 -1.26 -13.98
N THR A 30 4.78 -1.97 -13.46
CA THR A 30 4.66 -3.38 -13.06
C THR A 30 4.82 -3.50 -11.55
N SER A 31 4.30 -4.57 -10.98
CA SER A 31 4.42 -4.82 -9.54
C SER A 31 5.87 -5.12 -9.16
N TRP A 32 6.40 -4.41 -8.17
CA TRP A 32 7.67 -4.77 -7.54
C TRP A 32 7.45 -5.78 -6.42
N CYS A 33 6.31 -5.68 -5.72
CA CYS A 33 5.80 -6.67 -4.78
C CYS A 33 5.51 -8.00 -5.48
N ARG A 34 6.40 -8.97 -5.33
CA ARG A 34 6.33 -10.27 -6.03
C ARG A 34 6.65 -11.42 -5.08
N PRO A 35 6.25 -12.67 -5.39
CA PRO A 35 6.54 -13.83 -4.56
C PRO A 35 8.03 -14.01 -4.23
N ASP A 36 8.91 -13.55 -5.12
CA ASP A 36 10.37 -13.58 -4.99
C ASP A 36 10.98 -12.28 -4.43
N ASN A 37 10.16 -11.25 -4.17
CA ASN A 37 10.59 -9.98 -3.59
C ASN A 37 9.58 -9.47 -2.55
N LEU A 38 9.57 -10.14 -1.39
CA LEU A 38 8.61 -9.87 -0.30
C LEU A 38 8.92 -8.62 0.52
N ALA A 39 10.15 -8.10 0.44
CA ALA A 39 10.59 -6.92 1.20
C ALA A 39 9.77 -5.67 0.87
N VAL A 40 9.31 -5.58 -0.38
CA VAL A 40 8.49 -4.49 -0.92
C VAL A 40 7.00 -4.83 -0.95
N CYS A 41 6.58 -5.91 -0.27
CA CYS A 41 5.19 -6.29 -0.12
C CYS A 41 4.68 -5.96 1.29
N PRO A 42 3.42 -5.52 1.42
CA PRO A 42 2.78 -5.40 2.73
C PRO A 42 2.81 -6.75 3.47
N PRO A 43 3.05 -6.80 4.79
CA PRO A 43 3.09 -8.05 5.56
C PRO A 43 1.83 -8.93 5.41
N TYR A 44 0.66 -8.30 5.26
CA TYR A 44 -0.57 -9.00 4.94
C TYR A 44 -1.51 -8.14 4.09
N HIS A 45 -2.47 -8.82 3.45
CA HIS A 45 -3.60 -8.25 2.76
C HIS A 45 -4.90 -8.65 3.48
N ILE A 46 -5.87 -7.74 3.57
CA ILE A 46 -7.22 -8.05 4.04
C ILE A 46 -8.13 -8.17 2.82
N ASN A 47 -8.58 -9.39 2.50
CA ASN A 47 -9.45 -9.64 1.35
C ASN A 47 -10.84 -9.02 1.52
N SER A 48 -11.67 -9.06 0.47
CA SER A 48 -13.04 -8.53 0.49
C SER A 48 -13.95 -9.15 1.55
N ASN A 49 -13.62 -10.35 2.03
CA ASN A 49 -14.34 -11.05 3.11
C ASN A 49 -13.77 -10.71 4.51
N GLY A 50 -12.81 -9.78 4.61
CA GLY A 50 -12.17 -9.40 5.87
C GLY A 50 -11.12 -10.38 6.40
N SER A 51 -10.78 -11.42 5.63
CA SER A 51 -9.78 -12.42 6.03
C SER A 51 -8.38 -11.93 5.72
N LYS A 52 -7.46 -12.18 6.66
CA LYS A 52 -6.04 -11.85 6.52
C LYS A 52 -5.30 -12.91 5.71
N VAL A 53 -4.60 -12.47 4.66
CA VAL A 53 -3.73 -13.29 3.82
C VAL A 53 -2.31 -12.75 3.93
N TYR A 54 -1.38 -13.57 4.42
CA TYR A 54 0.01 -13.15 4.62
C TYR A 54 0.79 -13.15 3.29
N ARG A 55 1.77 -12.25 3.15
CA ARG A 55 2.63 -12.17 1.95
C ARG A 55 3.45 -13.42 1.63
N ASN A 56 3.53 -14.36 2.56
CA ASN A 56 4.19 -15.67 2.34
C ASN A 56 3.23 -16.71 1.75
N ASP A 57 1.92 -16.46 1.75
CA ASP A 57 0.93 -17.29 1.06
C ASP A 57 0.90 -16.93 -0.43
N THR A 58 1.85 -17.50 -1.16
CA THR A 58 2.06 -17.19 -2.58
C THR A 58 0.89 -17.60 -3.48
N ALA A 59 -0.01 -18.46 -3.00
CA ALA A 59 -1.18 -18.92 -3.73
C ALA A 59 -2.34 -17.93 -3.68
N HIS A 60 -2.44 -17.13 -2.61
CA HIS A 60 -3.61 -16.29 -2.36
C HIS A 60 -3.30 -14.80 -2.20
N PHE A 61 -2.06 -14.41 -1.90
CA PHE A 61 -1.72 -13.00 -1.76
C PHE A 61 -1.80 -12.27 -3.12
N PRO A 62 -2.52 -11.14 -3.22
CA PRO A 62 -2.73 -10.47 -4.50
C PRO A 62 -1.54 -9.55 -4.85
N TYR A 63 -0.37 -10.14 -5.13
CA TYR A 63 0.86 -9.40 -5.46
C TYR A 63 0.66 -8.33 -6.55
N SER A 64 -0.10 -8.67 -7.60
CA SER A 64 -0.40 -7.77 -8.72
C SER A 64 -1.23 -6.55 -8.36
N ALA A 65 -1.88 -6.53 -7.18
CA ALA A 65 -2.65 -5.40 -6.69
C ALA A 65 -1.78 -4.30 -6.07
N TYR A 66 -0.52 -4.63 -5.75
CA TYR A 66 0.44 -3.75 -5.09
C TYR A 66 1.62 -3.47 -6.03
N HIS A 67 2.09 -2.24 -6.05
CA HIS A 67 3.38 -1.91 -6.63
C HIS A 67 4.50 -2.04 -5.59
N LEU A 68 4.36 -1.34 -4.46
CA LEU A 68 5.37 -1.21 -3.40
C LEU A 68 4.70 -1.02 -2.05
N TYR A 69 5.26 -1.63 -1.02
CA TYR A 69 5.16 -1.20 0.37
C TYR A 69 6.56 -0.87 0.88
N CYS A 70 6.72 0.28 1.53
CA CYS A 70 7.91 0.58 2.30
C CYS A 70 7.53 1.01 3.71
N ALA A 71 8.34 0.54 4.65
CA ALA A 71 8.19 0.81 6.07
C ALA A 71 8.82 2.17 6.45
N PRO A 72 8.36 2.79 7.54
CA PRO A 72 8.95 4.03 8.02
C PRO A 72 10.32 3.79 8.63
N GLY A 73 11.27 4.68 8.35
CA GLY A 73 12.66 4.56 8.81
C GLY A 73 12.84 4.61 10.34
N ASN A 74 11.83 5.06 11.09
CA ASN A 74 11.83 5.13 12.55
C ASN A 74 11.04 3.99 13.24
N ALA A 75 10.55 2.98 12.50
CA ALA A 75 9.82 1.86 13.08
C ALA A 75 10.69 1.04 14.05
N LYS A 76 10.13 0.73 15.23
CA LYS A 76 10.83 -0.09 16.25
C LYS A 76 10.73 -1.59 16.00
N TYR A 77 9.66 -2.05 15.35
CA TYR A 77 9.30 -3.48 15.27
C TYR A 77 8.90 -3.89 13.85
N LEU A 78 9.87 -3.90 12.92
CA LEU A 78 9.62 -4.33 11.55
C LEU A 78 9.74 -5.85 11.38
N GLU A 79 8.78 -6.43 10.67
CA GLU A 79 8.80 -7.84 10.29
C GLU A 79 9.67 -8.04 9.04
N ALA A 80 10.81 -8.71 9.20
CA ALA A 80 11.67 -9.07 8.08
C ALA A 80 10.99 -10.11 7.15
N PRO A 81 11.18 -10.01 5.82
CA PRO A 81 11.94 -8.98 5.11
C PRO A 81 11.15 -7.67 4.99
N PHE A 82 11.83 -6.52 4.99
CA PHE A 82 11.21 -5.21 4.79
C PHE A 82 12.15 -4.31 3.98
N ASP A 83 11.57 -3.31 3.34
CA ASP A 83 12.30 -2.19 2.76
C ASP A 83 11.87 -0.88 3.45
N LEU A 84 12.77 0.09 3.54
CA LEU A 84 12.50 1.38 4.18
C LEU A 84 12.18 2.43 3.14
N CYS A 85 11.24 3.31 3.43
CA CYS A 85 10.97 4.45 2.54
C CYS A 85 12.19 5.37 2.48
N ASP A 86 12.50 5.86 1.27
CA ASP A 86 13.66 6.73 1.04
C ASP A 86 13.57 8.01 1.90
N PRO A 87 14.56 8.26 2.78
CA PRO A 87 14.53 9.38 3.69
C PRO A 87 14.80 10.72 3.00
N TYR A 88 15.40 10.72 1.80
CA TYR A 88 15.66 11.95 1.06
C TYR A 88 14.38 12.52 0.46
N SER A 89 13.55 11.66 -0.13
CA SER A 89 12.24 12.03 -0.68
C SER A 89 11.22 12.33 0.42
N ASN A 90 11.38 11.72 1.59
CA ASN A 90 10.46 11.83 2.73
C ASN A 90 11.20 12.22 4.02
N PRO A 91 11.38 13.53 4.30
CA PRO A 91 12.15 14.00 5.45
C PRO A 91 11.48 13.69 6.80
N GLN A 92 10.17 13.40 6.81
CA GLN A 92 9.46 12.82 7.96
C GLN A 92 9.27 11.33 7.73
N ALA A 93 9.28 10.54 8.81
CA ALA A 93 9.05 9.11 8.71
C ALA A 93 7.68 8.82 8.10
N GLN A 94 7.69 8.09 6.98
CA GLN A 94 6.50 7.74 6.23
C GLN A 94 6.41 6.24 6.03
N GLU A 95 5.20 5.74 6.13
CA GLU A 95 4.83 4.40 5.70
C GLU A 95 4.01 4.54 4.42
N LEU A 96 4.37 3.81 3.38
CA LEU A 96 3.83 4.05 2.05
C LEU A 96 3.38 2.76 1.38
N VAL A 97 2.18 2.81 0.80
CA VAL A 97 1.58 1.73 0.01
C VAL A 97 1.21 2.26 -1.39
N GLN A 98 1.90 1.78 -2.42
CA GLN A 98 1.55 2.06 -3.82
C GLN A 98 0.73 0.89 -4.37
N LEU A 99 -0.42 1.20 -4.93
CA LEU A 99 -1.37 0.25 -5.50
C LEU A 99 -1.35 0.29 -7.03
N LEU A 100 -1.78 -0.80 -7.63
CA LEU A 100 -2.00 -0.90 -9.07
C LEU A 100 -3.47 -1.21 -9.37
N PRO A 101 -3.98 -0.82 -10.56
CA PRO A 101 -5.30 -1.22 -11.01
C PRO A 101 -5.51 -2.72 -10.89
N HIS A 102 -6.53 -3.12 -10.14
CA HIS A 102 -6.79 -4.51 -9.82
C HIS A 102 -8.25 -4.73 -9.38
N PRO A 103 -8.87 -5.89 -9.70
CA PRO A 103 -10.24 -6.20 -9.26
C PRO A 103 -10.44 -6.12 -7.74
N GLU A 104 -9.37 -6.31 -6.96
CA GLU A 104 -9.38 -6.20 -5.49
C GLU A 104 -9.84 -4.83 -4.99
N TRP A 105 -9.56 -3.77 -5.77
CA TRP A 105 -9.87 -2.38 -5.47
C TRP A 105 -11.14 -1.91 -6.20
N ALA A 106 -11.53 -2.60 -7.28
CA ALA A 106 -12.68 -2.24 -8.10
C ALA A 106 -14.00 -2.23 -7.34
N ILE A 107 -14.13 -3.07 -6.31
CA ILE A 107 -15.31 -3.06 -5.42
C ILE A 107 -15.50 -1.72 -4.68
N HIS A 108 -14.43 -0.91 -4.59
CA HIS A 108 -14.42 0.42 -3.98
C HIS A 108 -14.39 1.54 -5.03
N GLY A 109 -14.67 1.20 -6.30
CA GLY A 109 -14.72 2.15 -7.40
C GLY A 109 -13.36 2.51 -8.02
N TYR A 110 -12.27 1.85 -7.63
CA TYR A 110 -10.95 2.09 -8.24
C TYR A 110 -10.76 1.34 -9.57
N PRO A 111 -9.78 1.73 -10.40
CA PRO A 111 -9.42 1.01 -11.61
C PRO A 111 -9.24 -0.50 -11.38
N ALA A 112 -9.94 -1.32 -12.17
CA ALA A 112 -9.85 -2.77 -12.14
C ALA A 112 -8.72 -3.28 -13.05
N HIS A 113 -8.44 -2.53 -14.12
CA HIS A 113 -7.51 -2.93 -15.17
C HIS A 113 -6.52 -1.81 -15.50
N LYS A 114 -5.31 -2.21 -15.92
CA LYS A 114 -4.29 -1.28 -16.38
C LYS A 114 -4.81 -0.47 -17.56
N GLY A 115 -4.54 0.83 -17.54
CA GLY A 115 -4.95 1.77 -18.59
C GLY A 115 -6.29 2.44 -18.32
N GLU A 116 -7.09 1.95 -17.38
CA GLU A 116 -8.32 2.66 -16.98
C GLU A 116 -7.96 4.00 -16.30
N GLY A 117 -8.59 5.08 -16.76
CA GLY A 117 -8.32 6.44 -16.30
C GLY A 117 -6.98 7.02 -16.76
N TRP A 118 -6.25 6.32 -17.64
CA TRP A 118 -5.03 6.82 -18.26
C TRP A 118 -5.35 7.77 -19.42
N ILE A 119 -4.29 8.29 -20.08
CA ILE A 119 -4.38 9.17 -21.25
C ILE A 119 -5.40 8.62 -22.25
N GLU A 120 -6.31 9.49 -22.71
CA GLU A 120 -7.40 9.18 -23.66
C GLU A 120 -8.56 8.30 -23.12
N ASP A 121 -8.58 7.97 -21.83
CA ASP A 121 -9.72 7.32 -21.15
C ASP A 121 -10.36 8.24 -20.09
N PRO A 122 -11.08 9.31 -20.50
CA PRO A 122 -11.71 10.23 -19.57
C PRO A 122 -12.89 9.55 -18.86
N ARG A 123 -12.78 9.39 -17.53
CA ARG A 123 -13.84 8.81 -16.71
C ARG A 123 -13.99 9.57 -15.39
N THR A 124 -15.21 9.56 -14.87
CA THR A 124 -15.51 10.00 -13.51
C THR A 124 -15.54 8.77 -12.62
N TRP A 125 -14.91 8.88 -11.45
CA TRP A 125 -14.82 7.81 -10.47
C TRP A 125 -15.52 8.23 -9.20
N GLU A 126 -16.36 7.35 -8.67
CA GLU A 126 -16.85 7.45 -7.29
C GLU A 126 -16.02 6.47 -6.47
N LEU A 127 -15.19 7.00 -5.57
CA LEU A 127 -14.22 6.21 -4.83
C LEU A 127 -14.65 6.08 -3.37
N ASP A 128 -14.77 4.84 -2.89
CA ASP A 128 -14.86 4.56 -1.45
C ASP A 128 -13.45 4.48 -0.85
N VAL A 129 -12.86 5.67 -0.65
CA VAL A 129 -11.50 5.82 -0.13
C VAL A 129 -11.39 5.25 1.29
N GLY A 130 -12.45 5.34 2.09
CA GLY A 130 -12.49 4.82 3.45
C GLY A 130 -12.46 3.30 3.48
N ALA A 131 -13.30 2.65 2.68
CA ALA A 131 -13.35 1.20 2.58
C ALA A 131 -12.05 0.61 2.01
N LEU A 132 -11.44 1.25 1.01
CA LEU A 132 -10.11 0.84 0.52
C LEU A 132 -9.06 0.97 1.62
N SER A 133 -8.96 2.15 2.26
CA SER A 133 -7.93 2.42 3.27
C SER A 133 -8.02 1.48 4.48
N SER A 134 -9.24 1.07 4.86
CA SER A 134 -9.47 0.13 5.97
C SER A 134 -8.91 -1.28 5.73
N ARG A 135 -8.59 -1.61 4.47
CA ARG A 135 -8.07 -2.93 4.06
C ARG A 135 -6.58 -2.92 3.75
N LEU A 136 -5.95 -1.74 3.72
CA LEU A 136 -4.51 -1.61 3.55
C LEU A 136 -3.78 -1.97 4.84
N TYR A 137 -2.57 -2.48 4.70
CA TYR A 137 -1.67 -2.69 5.83
C TYR A 137 -1.13 -1.35 6.31
N PHE A 138 -1.49 -1.00 7.54
CA PHE A 138 -1.14 0.24 8.20
C PHE A 138 -1.18 0.08 9.72
#